data_AF-A0A941MJT2-F1
#
_entry.id   AF-A0A941MJT2-F1
#
_cell.length_a   1.000
_cell.length_b   1.000
_cell.length_c   1.000
_cell.angle_alpha   90.00
_cell.angle_beta   90.00
_cell.angle_gamma   90.00
#
_symmetry.space_group_name_H-M   'P 1'
#
loop_
_entity.id
_entity.type
_entity.pdbx_description
1 polymer ?
#
loop_
_entity_poly.entity_id
_entity_poly.type
_entity_poly.pdbx_seq_one_letter_code
_entity_poly.pdbx_strand_id
1 'polypeptide(L)'
;MPHVSLPRIALLLSSVALCDTSPARSDDPVRVSGYFCGQKHEQVAFLQREAAGDSGEIAANEVNKVAGKQTCAYFLPANAVPVKDETVINNGLVYKVQSFVFLPEKVERWTGTYFGSMQSTRTFDEL
;
A
#
# COMPACT_ATOMS: atom_id res chain seq x y z
N MET A 1 35.36 -49.07 52.04
CA MET A 1 36.42 -48.11 51.68
C MET A 1 36.05 -47.47 50.35
N PRO A 2 35.68 -46.18 50.31
CA PRO A 2 35.38 -45.50 49.06
C PRO A 2 36.65 -44.85 48.51
N HIS A 3 36.94 -45.06 47.23
CA HIS A 3 37.82 -44.15 46.48
C HIS A 3 36.94 -43.30 45.58
N VAL A 4 36.82 -42.03 45.97
CA VAL A 4 36.32 -40.95 45.12
C VAL A 4 37.39 -40.66 44.08
N SER A 5 37.01 -40.54 42.81
CA SER A 5 37.68 -39.64 41.88
C SER A 5 36.76 -39.30 40.71
N LEU A 6 36.15 -38.11 40.75
CA LEU A 6 35.73 -37.38 39.54
C LEU A 6 36.92 -36.52 39.11
N PRO A 7 37.19 -36.39 37.80
CA PRO A 7 36.93 -35.07 37.24
C PRO A 7 36.44 -35.07 35.78
N ARG A 8 35.53 -34.11 35.52
CA ARG A 8 35.46 -33.24 34.36
C ARG A 8 35.79 -33.84 32.98
N ILE A 9 34.75 -34.23 32.24
CA ILE A 9 34.74 -34.01 30.79
C ILE A 9 33.37 -33.42 30.43
N ALA A 10 33.35 -32.10 30.29
CA ALA A 10 32.30 -31.38 29.59
C ALA A 10 32.54 -31.58 28.08
N LEU A 11 31.56 -32.10 27.35
CA LEU A 11 31.55 -32.03 25.88
C LEU A 11 30.19 -31.51 25.40
N LEU A 12 30.14 -30.18 25.29
CA LEU A 12 29.63 -29.39 24.19
C LEU A 12 28.34 -29.89 23.50
N LEU A 13 27.22 -29.29 23.92
CA LEU A 13 26.02 -29.15 23.10
C LEU A 13 26.40 -28.46 21.78
N SER A 14 26.41 -29.21 20.69
CA SER A 14 26.46 -28.65 19.35
C SER A 14 25.03 -28.43 18.87
N SER A 15 24.41 -27.35 19.35
CA SER A 15 23.22 -26.79 18.72
C SER A 15 23.67 -26.26 17.37
N VAL A 16 23.50 -27.06 16.31
CA VAL A 16 23.52 -26.53 14.94
C VAL A 16 22.30 -25.61 14.87
N ALA A 17 22.54 -24.33 15.17
CA ALA A 17 21.66 -23.28 14.71
C ALA A 17 21.72 -23.36 13.20
N LEU A 18 20.75 -24.07 12.62
CA LEU A 18 20.32 -23.83 11.26
C LEU A 18 19.98 -22.34 11.24
N CYS A 19 20.95 -21.53 10.81
CA CYS A 19 20.65 -20.22 10.29
C CYS A 19 19.65 -20.48 9.17
N ASP A 20 18.37 -20.24 9.46
CA ASP A 20 17.35 -20.03 8.46
C ASP A 20 17.80 -18.82 7.63
N THR A 21 18.71 -19.06 6.69
CA THR A 21 18.80 -18.26 5.48
C THR A 21 17.59 -18.65 4.66
N SER A 22 16.40 -18.26 5.14
CA SER A 22 15.26 -18.13 4.26
C SER A 22 15.73 -17.19 3.15
N PRO A 23 15.73 -17.61 1.87
CA PRO A 23 15.88 -16.64 0.81
C PRO A 23 14.79 -15.60 1.03
N ALA A 24 15.15 -14.32 1.00
CA ALA A 24 14.19 -13.24 0.97
C ALA A 24 13.20 -13.57 -0.15
N ARG A 25 12.01 -14.04 0.26
CA ARG A 25 10.94 -14.41 -0.66
C ARG A 25 10.64 -13.12 -1.39
N SER A 26 10.92 -13.10 -2.70
CA SER A 26 10.47 -12.03 -3.57
C SER A 26 8.96 -11.92 -3.34
N ASP A 27 8.53 -10.86 -2.66
CA ASP A 27 7.12 -10.66 -2.34
C ASP A 27 6.32 -10.78 -3.63
N ASP A 28 5.41 -11.75 -3.66
CA ASP A 28 4.49 -11.91 -4.79
C ASP A 28 3.79 -10.56 -5.00
N PRO A 29 3.69 -10.06 -6.25
CA PRO A 29 3.17 -8.72 -6.51
C PRO A 29 1.77 -8.57 -5.87
N VAL A 30 1.66 -7.66 -4.91
CA VAL A 30 0.41 -7.43 -4.18
C VAL A 30 -0.60 -6.82 -5.15
N ARG A 31 -1.67 -7.57 -5.45
CA ARG A 31 -2.84 -7.03 -6.13
C ARG A 31 -3.47 -5.99 -5.24
N VAL A 32 -3.40 -4.77 -5.71
CA VAL A 32 -4.04 -3.61 -5.09
C VAL A 32 -5.25 -3.29 -5.94
N SER A 33 -6.42 -3.23 -5.29
CA SER A 33 -7.64 -2.77 -5.93
C SER A 33 -7.47 -1.29 -6.29
N GLY A 34 -7.45 -0.96 -7.58
CA GLY A 34 -7.58 0.42 -8.07
C GLY A 34 -6.28 1.12 -8.50
N TYR A 35 -6.29 1.54 -9.77
CA TYR A 35 -5.66 2.67 -10.46
C TYR A 35 -4.45 3.39 -9.81
N PHE A 36 -3.22 2.87 -9.90
CA PHE A 36 -2.02 3.61 -9.47
C PHE A 36 -1.65 4.79 -10.38
N CYS A 37 -2.21 5.97 -10.13
CA CYS A 37 -1.92 7.15 -10.91
C CYS A 37 -0.51 7.69 -10.67
N GLY A 38 0.01 8.38 -11.68
CA GLY A 38 1.18 9.24 -11.50
C GLY A 38 0.94 10.30 -10.44
N GLN A 39 -0.18 11.05 -10.54
CA GLN A 39 -0.42 12.21 -9.69
C GLN A 39 -1.59 12.00 -8.71
N LYS A 40 -1.50 12.61 -7.52
CA LYS A 40 -2.55 12.54 -6.49
C LYS A 40 -3.94 12.97 -6.97
N HIS A 41 -4.04 14.04 -7.76
CA HIS A 41 -5.33 14.55 -8.22
C HIS A 41 -6.04 13.58 -9.18
N GLU A 42 -5.27 12.79 -9.94
CA GLU A 42 -5.79 11.74 -10.82
C GLU A 42 -6.38 10.59 -10.00
N GLN A 43 -5.73 10.24 -8.88
CA GLN A 43 -6.25 9.26 -7.93
C GLN A 43 -7.57 9.73 -7.33
N VAL A 44 -7.66 11.00 -6.92
CA VAL A 44 -8.89 11.55 -6.35
C VAL A 44 -10.01 11.56 -7.39
N ALA A 45 -9.72 11.95 -8.65
CA ALA A 45 -10.70 11.91 -9.73
C ALA A 45 -11.20 10.50 -10.03
N PHE A 46 -10.32 9.49 -9.95
CA PHE A 46 -10.71 8.08 -10.07
C PHE A 46 -11.64 7.65 -8.94
N LEU A 47 -11.28 7.93 -7.68
CA LEU A 47 -12.09 7.58 -6.52
C LEU A 47 -13.45 8.29 -6.49
N GLN A 48 -13.52 9.51 -7.05
CA GLN A 48 -14.79 10.21 -7.25
C GLN A 48 -15.74 9.45 -8.17
N ARG A 49 -15.21 8.80 -9.21
CA ARG A 49 -16.01 8.06 -10.16
C ARG A 49 -16.43 6.70 -9.66
N GLU A 50 -15.55 6.01 -8.96
CA GLU A 50 -15.95 4.80 -8.23
C GLU A 50 -17.03 5.13 -7.19
N ALA A 51 -16.91 6.24 -6.46
CA ALA A 51 -17.95 6.70 -5.53
C ALA A 51 -19.26 7.10 -6.24
N ALA A 52 -19.20 7.48 -7.52
CA ALA A 52 -20.36 7.76 -8.37
C ALA A 52 -20.98 6.49 -9.01
N GLY A 53 -20.35 5.32 -8.82
CA GLY A 53 -20.85 4.02 -9.28
C GLY A 53 -20.19 3.46 -10.53
N ASP A 54 -19.16 4.13 -11.07
CA ASP A 54 -18.38 3.58 -12.19
C ASP A 54 -17.61 2.34 -11.73
N SER A 55 -17.46 1.35 -12.64
CA SER A 55 -16.49 0.27 -12.40
C SER A 55 -15.06 0.85 -12.42
N GLY A 56 -14.13 0.17 -11.75
CA GLY A 56 -12.73 0.59 -11.73
C GLY A 56 -12.13 0.76 -13.14
N GLU A 57 -12.52 -0.08 -14.10
CA GLU A 57 -12.08 0.03 -15.50
C GLU A 57 -12.63 1.28 -16.18
N ILE A 58 -13.92 1.59 -15.99
CA ILE A 58 -14.56 2.79 -16.55
C ILE A 58 -13.94 4.03 -15.94
N ALA A 59 -13.84 4.09 -14.61
CA ALA A 59 -13.25 5.19 -13.87
C ALA A 59 -11.80 5.45 -14.34
N ALA A 60 -10.98 4.39 -14.42
CA ALA A 60 -9.59 4.48 -14.85
C ALA A 60 -9.45 4.94 -16.31
N ASN A 61 -10.19 4.32 -17.22
CA ASN A 61 -10.18 4.65 -18.64
C ASN A 61 -10.51 6.13 -18.86
N GLU A 62 -11.56 6.57 -18.20
CA GLU A 62 -12.01 7.94 -18.37
C GLU A 62 -11.05 8.96 -17.74
N VAL A 63 -10.33 8.65 -16.64
CA VAL A 63 -9.31 9.58 -16.10
C VAL A 63 -8.09 9.60 -17.02
N ASN A 64 -7.70 8.45 -17.57
CA ASN A 64 -6.60 8.33 -18.53
C ASN A 64 -6.87 9.03 -19.86
N LYS A 65 -8.10 8.94 -20.40
CA LYS A 65 -8.49 9.56 -21.67
C LYS A 65 -8.26 11.06 -21.65
N VAL A 66 -8.63 11.73 -20.56
CA VAL A 66 -8.41 13.18 -20.38
C VAL A 66 -6.92 13.52 -20.44
N ALA A 67 -6.06 12.64 -19.92
CA ALA A 67 -4.63 12.87 -19.84
C ALA A 67 -3.81 12.24 -20.99
N GLY A 68 -4.44 11.54 -21.93
CA GLY A 68 -3.76 10.81 -23.01
C GLY A 68 -2.81 9.69 -22.55
N LYS A 69 -3.06 9.09 -21.37
CA LYS A 69 -2.15 8.13 -20.73
C LYS A 69 -2.48 6.68 -21.08
N GLN A 70 -1.45 5.84 -21.21
CA GLN A 70 -1.63 4.37 -21.18
C GLN A 70 -1.95 3.92 -19.75
N THR A 71 -2.83 2.94 -19.62
CA THR A 71 -3.50 2.49 -18.39
C THR A 71 -2.55 2.32 -17.20
N CYS A 72 -2.94 2.89 -16.05
CA CYS A 72 -2.17 2.80 -14.80
C CYS A 72 -2.07 1.35 -14.26
N ALA A 73 -1.01 1.07 -13.50
CA ALA A 73 -0.69 -0.27 -13.03
C ALA A 73 -1.72 -0.80 -12.01
N TYR A 74 -1.98 -2.12 -12.07
CA TYR A 74 -2.87 -2.85 -11.16
C TYR A 74 -2.15 -3.53 -9.98
N PHE A 75 -0.85 -3.29 -9.85
CA PHE A 75 0.03 -3.97 -8.89
C PHE A 75 1.06 -2.99 -8.34
N LEU A 76 1.30 -3.06 -7.04
CA LEU A 76 2.50 -2.48 -6.45
C LEU A 76 3.69 -3.38 -6.82
N PRO A 77 4.74 -2.86 -7.48
CA PRO A 77 5.95 -3.64 -7.66
C PRO A 77 6.65 -3.84 -6.30
N ALA A 78 7.42 -4.91 -6.18
CA ALA A 78 8.12 -5.27 -4.93
C ALA A 78 9.07 -4.18 -4.40
N ASN A 79 9.44 -3.21 -5.24
CA ASN A 79 10.32 -2.10 -4.91
C ASN A 79 9.59 -0.75 -4.73
N ALA A 80 8.27 -0.76 -4.57
CA ALA A 80 7.51 0.41 -4.18
C ALA A 80 7.70 0.69 -2.68
N VAL A 81 8.23 1.86 -2.34
CA VAL A 81 8.45 2.28 -0.95
C VAL A 81 7.31 3.20 -0.52
N PRO A 82 6.53 2.88 0.53
CA PRO A 82 5.49 3.78 1.02
C PRO A 82 6.12 5.07 1.56
N VAL A 83 5.51 6.22 1.25
CA VAL A 83 6.06 7.53 1.62
C VAL A 83 5.11 8.28 2.55
N LYS A 84 3.83 8.41 2.17
CA LYS A 84 2.91 9.28 2.89
C LYS A 84 1.47 8.79 2.80
N ASP A 85 0.73 8.96 3.90
CA ASP A 85 -0.72 8.82 3.93
C ASP A 85 -1.38 10.19 4.07
N GLU A 86 -2.49 10.40 3.37
CA GLU A 86 -3.29 11.61 3.44
C GLU A 86 -4.79 11.31 3.44
N THR A 87 -5.54 12.15 4.14
CA THR A 87 -7.01 12.21 4.00
C THR A 87 -7.36 13.40 3.12
N VAL A 88 -8.11 13.15 2.04
CA VAL A 88 -8.58 14.19 1.12
C VAL A 88 -10.09 14.31 1.25
N ILE A 89 -10.56 15.55 1.42
CA ILE A 89 -11.99 15.88 1.37
C ILE A 89 -12.23 16.61 0.05
N ASN A 90 -13.12 16.09 -0.79
CA ASN A 90 -13.48 16.73 -2.06
C ASN A 90 -14.96 16.49 -2.36
N ASN A 91 -15.71 17.55 -2.65
CA ASN A 91 -17.16 17.52 -2.89
C ASN A 91 -17.96 16.81 -1.78
N GLY A 92 -17.56 17.01 -0.52
CA GLY A 92 -18.19 16.36 0.63
C GLY A 92 -17.88 14.86 0.75
N LEU A 93 -17.06 14.30 -0.12
CA LEU A 93 -16.56 12.92 -0.03
C LEU A 93 -15.17 12.90 0.60
N VAL A 94 -14.89 11.84 1.35
CA VAL A 94 -13.65 11.63 2.11
C VAL A 94 -12.92 10.44 1.52
N TYR A 95 -11.64 10.63 1.21
CA TYR A 95 -10.75 9.64 0.64
C TYR A 95 -9.52 9.47 1.51
N LYS A 96 -9.07 8.23 1.69
CA LYS A 96 -7.74 7.93 2.24
C LYS A 96 -6.83 7.58 1.08
N VAL A 97 -5.78 8.35 0.87
CA VAL A 97 -4.80 8.14 -0.20
C VAL A 97 -3.41 7.89 0.38
N GLN A 98 -2.65 7.03 -0.27
CA GLN A 98 -1.28 6.68 0.12
C GLN A 98 -0.37 6.83 -1.09
N SER A 99 0.83 7.38 -0.87
CA SER A 99 1.86 7.53 -1.89
C SER A 99 2.99 6.53 -1.73
N PHE A 100 3.55 6.13 -2.87
CA PHE A 100 4.64 5.19 -2.99
C PHE A 100 5.67 5.72 -3.99
N VAL A 101 6.95 5.63 -3.66
CA VAL A 101 8.04 5.90 -4.62
C VAL A 101 8.50 4.60 -5.25
N PHE A 102 8.45 4.56 -6.58
CA PHE A 102 8.88 3.41 -7.38
C PHE A 102 10.35 3.60 -7.75
N LEU A 103 11.18 2.60 -7.42
CA LEU A 103 12.60 2.59 -7.76
C LEU A 103 12.85 1.77 -9.04
N PRO A 104 13.93 2.03 -9.79
CA PRO A 104 14.92 3.11 -9.60
C PRO A 104 14.46 4.49 -10.12
N GLU A 105 13.31 4.58 -10.76
CA GLU A 105 12.87 5.79 -11.46
C GLU A 105 12.56 6.97 -10.51
N LYS A 106 12.40 6.68 -9.21
CA LYS A 106 12.05 7.64 -8.15
C LYS A 106 10.76 8.40 -8.46
N VAL A 107 9.80 7.72 -9.08
CA VAL A 107 8.50 8.29 -9.42
C VAL A 107 7.55 8.02 -8.27
N GLU A 108 6.97 9.08 -7.71
CA GLU A 108 5.88 8.96 -6.74
C GLU A 108 4.58 8.59 -7.47
N ARG A 109 3.84 7.63 -6.92
CA ARG A 109 2.55 7.15 -7.38
C ARG A 109 1.58 7.15 -6.21
N TRP A 110 0.31 7.38 -6.51
CA TRP A 110 -0.73 7.45 -5.51
C TRP A 110 -1.76 6.34 -5.71
N THR A 111 -2.27 5.83 -4.61
CA THR A 111 -3.44 4.94 -4.54
C THR A 111 -4.35 5.42 -3.43
N GLY A 112 -5.54 4.85 -3.31
CA GLY A 112 -6.41 5.17 -2.20
C GLY A 112 -7.72 4.43 -2.20
N THR A 113 -8.56 4.79 -1.24
CA THR A 113 -9.88 4.23 -1.02
C THR A 113 -10.87 5.34 -0.70
N TYR A 114 -12.10 5.18 -1.18
CA TYR A 114 -13.23 5.95 -0.69
C TYR A 114 -13.55 5.53 0.74
N PHE A 115 -13.62 6.50 1.66
CA PHE A 115 -13.86 6.25 3.08
C PHE A 115 -15.28 6.59 3.52
N GLY A 116 -15.92 7.60 2.93
CA GLY A 116 -17.28 8.01 3.27
C GLY A 116 -17.63 9.41 2.80
N SER A 117 -18.79 9.93 3.21
CA SER A 117 -19.21 11.31 2.93
C SER A 117 -19.42 12.08 4.22
N MET A 118 -19.08 13.37 4.20
CA MET A 118 -19.45 14.32 5.23
C MET A 118 -20.87 14.82 4.93
N GLN A 119 -21.86 14.23 5.57
CA GLN A 119 -23.18 14.86 5.63
C GLN A 119 -23.09 16.04 6.60
N SER A 120 -23.14 17.28 6.07
CA SER A 120 -23.43 18.43 6.92
C SER A 120 -24.89 18.33 7.36
N THR A 121 -25.11 18.08 8.64
CA THR A 121 -26.44 18.15 9.27
C THR A 121 -26.89 19.59 9.52
N ARG A 122 -26.06 20.59 9.20
CA ARG A 122 -26.44 22.01 9.30
C ARG A 122 -26.93 22.51 7.95
N THR A 123 -28.23 22.81 7.88
CA THR A 123 -28.78 23.73 6.90
C THR A 123 -28.18 25.11 7.14
N PHE A 124 -27.80 25.78 6.06
CA PHE A 124 -27.09 27.07 6.05
C PHE A 124 -27.87 28.23 6.71
N ASP A 125 -29.11 28.00 7.13
CA ASP A 125 -29.98 28.96 7.83
C ASP A 125 -29.65 29.16 9.33
N GLU A 126 -28.69 28.43 9.89
CA GLU A 126 -28.30 28.55 11.32
C GLU A 126 -26.89 29.15 11.54
N LEU A 127 -26.34 29.89 10.56
CA LEU A 127 -25.06 30.61 10.70
C LEU A 127 -25.23 32.13 10.70
#